data_AF-A0A8B8G9J5-F1
#
_entry.id   AF-A0A8B8G9J5-F1
#
_cell.length_a   1.000
_cell.length_b   1.000
_cell.length_c   1.000
_cell.angle_alpha   90.00
_cell.angle_beta   90.00
_cell.angle_gamma   90.00
#
_symmetry.space_group_name_H-M   'P 1'
#
loop_
_entity.id
_entity.type
_entity.pdbx_description
1 polymer ?
#
loop_
_entity_poly.entity_id
_entity_poly.type
_entity_poly.pdbx_seq_one_letter_code
_entity_poly.pdbx_strand_id
1 'polypeptide(L)'
;MRRKWVKNWLARRDLFGHMTLLKELNENEPNDLKNYLRMSKPDFDRLLDLLRPHITKQDTVMRQAIPAEERLIATLRFLATGRSYEDLKFSTGISAQTLGSIIPETCKAIYEILQDTYMK
;
A
#
# COMPACT_ATOMS: atom_id res chain seq x y z
N MET A 1 -29.46 -5.15 -16.76
CA MET A 1 -28.74 -4.31 -15.78
C MET A 1 -27.24 -4.46 -16.04
N ARG A 2 -26.53 -3.42 -16.53
CA ARG A 2 -25.08 -3.51 -16.81
C ARG A 2 -24.31 -3.61 -15.48
N ARG A 3 -23.53 -4.67 -15.28
CA ARG A 3 -22.67 -4.88 -14.10
C ARG A 3 -21.62 -3.76 -14.09
N LYS A 4 -21.63 -2.88 -13.08
CA LYS A 4 -20.59 -1.86 -12.92
C LYS A 4 -19.25 -2.57 -12.71
N TRP A 5 -18.33 -2.39 -13.65
CA TRP A 5 -17.02 -3.06 -13.66
C TRP A 5 -16.17 -2.68 -12.45
N VAL A 6 -16.15 -1.38 -12.09
CA VAL A 6 -15.52 -0.85 -10.87
C VAL A 6 -16.44 0.21 -10.25
N LYS A 7 -16.44 0.32 -8.91
CA LYS A 7 -17.19 1.38 -8.21
C LYS A 7 -16.50 2.73 -8.45
N ASN A 8 -17.25 3.79 -8.74
CA ASN A 8 -16.69 5.10 -9.10
C ASN A 8 -15.67 5.65 -8.10
N TRP A 9 -15.88 5.45 -6.79
CA TRP A 9 -14.95 5.93 -5.77
C TRP A 9 -13.63 5.14 -5.73
N LEU A 10 -13.63 3.85 -6.10
CA LEU A 10 -12.40 3.06 -6.26
C LEU A 10 -11.61 3.44 -7.52
N ALA A 11 -12.31 3.88 -8.57
CA ALA A 11 -11.67 4.41 -9.77
C ALA A 11 -10.99 5.77 -9.51
N ARG A 12 -11.46 6.52 -8.50
CA ARG A 12 -10.95 7.83 -8.08
C ARG A 12 -10.15 7.74 -6.77
N ARG A 13 -9.28 6.73 -6.67
CA ARG A 13 -8.48 6.47 -5.45
C ARG A 13 -7.47 7.59 -5.14
N ASP A 14 -7.06 8.34 -6.16
CA ASP A 14 -6.25 9.55 -6.05
C ASP A 14 -6.94 10.64 -5.23
N LEU A 15 -8.27 10.68 -5.24
CA LEU A 15 -9.05 11.66 -4.49
C LEU A 15 -9.52 11.14 -3.13
N PHE A 16 -9.93 9.87 -3.06
CA PHE A 16 -10.56 9.31 -1.86
C PHE A 16 -9.66 8.37 -1.05
N GLY A 17 -8.52 7.97 -1.59
CA GLY A 17 -7.54 7.17 -0.89
C GLY A 17 -6.65 8.02 0.03
N HIS A 18 -6.04 7.36 1.00
CA HIS A 18 -5.16 7.99 1.99
C HIS A 18 -3.89 8.65 1.43
N MET A 19 -3.53 8.46 0.16
CA MET A 19 -2.26 8.97 -0.38
C MET A 19 -2.17 10.49 -0.29
N THR A 20 -3.27 11.19 -0.53
CA THR A 20 -3.33 12.66 -0.38
C THR A 20 -3.06 13.09 1.06
N LEU A 21 -3.63 12.39 2.04
CA LEU A 21 -3.33 12.62 3.45
C LEU A 21 -1.87 12.31 3.78
N LEU A 22 -1.32 11.20 3.27
CA LEU A 22 0.06 10.81 3.56
C LEU A 22 1.08 11.80 3.00
N LYS A 23 0.77 12.43 1.85
CA LYS A 23 1.58 13.52 1.31
C LYS A 23 1.58 14.72 2.26
N GLU A 24 0.40 15.14 2.73
CA GLU A 24 0.25 16.23 3.70
C GLU A 24 1.02 15.94 5.00
N LEU A 25 0.88 14.73 5.56
CA LEU A 25 1.59 14.33 6.77
C LEU A 25 3.11 14.27 6.56
N ASN A 26 3.58 13.89 5.38
CA ASN A 26 5.00 13.87 5.09
C ASN A 26 5.62 15.28 5.04
N GLU A 27 4.87 16.26 4.57
CA GLU A 27 5.34 17.65 4.43
C GLU A 27 5.19 18.44 5.75
N ASN A 28 4.09 18.23 6.47
CA ASN A 28 3.71 19.10 7.58
C ASN A 28 3.70 18.41 8.96
N GLU A 29 3.51 17.08 9.03
CA GLU A 29 3.32 16.35 10.31
C GLU A 29 4.08 15.00 10.35
N PRO A 30 5.42 15.00 10.34
CA PRO A 30 6.22 13.78 10.20
C PRO A 30 6.06 12.78 11.35
N ASN A 31 5.68 13.26 12.55
CA ASN A 31 5.38 12.39 13.69
C ASN A 31 4.09 11.58 13.46
N ASP A 32 3.08 12.19 12.85
CA ASP A 32 1.84 11.52 12.50
C ASP A 32 2.05 10.55 11.34
N LEU A 33 2.90 10.90 10.37
CA LEU A 33 3.31 9.96 9.33
C LEU A 33 4.01 8.74 9.94
N LYS A 34 4.96 8.96 10.87
CA LYS A 34 5.66 7.88 11.58
C LYS A 34 4.68 6.99 12.35
N ASN A 35 3.71 7.59 13.04
CA ASN A 35 2.65 6.85 13.72
C ASN A 35 1.78 6.06 12.74
N TYR A 36 1.47 6.63 11.58
CA TYR A 36 0.69 5.99 10.53
C TYR A 36 1.40 4.75 9.95
N LEU A 37 2.69 4.91 9.58
CA LEU A 37 3.51 3.87 8.97
C LEU A 37 4.07 2.86 9.98
N ARG A 38 4.06 3.20 11.28
CA ARG A 38 4.78 2.49 12.36
C ARG A 38 6.29 2.37 12.13
N MET A 39 6.85 3.25 11.30
CA MET A 39 8.28 3.33 10.99
C MET A 39 8.64 4.75 10.57
N SER A 40 9.93 5.10 10.66
CA SER A 40 10.40 6.40 10.18
C SER A 40 10.30 6.47 8.66
N LYS A 41 10.14 7.68 8.10
CA LYS A 41 10.12 7.88 6.65
C LYS A 41 11.41 7.41 5.97
N PRO A 42 12.62 7.66 6.51
CA PRO A 42 13.85 7.12 5.93
C PRO A 42 13.89 5.59 5.88
N ASP A 43 13.43 4.90 6.94
CA ASP A 43 13.37 3.44 6.95
C ASP A 43 12.35 2.92 5.94
N PHE A 44 11.21 3.60 5.82
CA PHE A 44 10.20 3.30 4.81
C PHE A 44 10.76 3.42 3.40
N ASP A 45 11.47 4.51 3.08
CA ASP A 45 12.05 4.74 1.76
C ASP A 45 13.09 3.68 1.41
N ARG A 46 13.96 3.35 2.37
CA ARG A 46 14.95 2.28 2.20
C ARG A 46 14.27 0.93 1.94
N LEU A 47 13.24 0.59 2.70
CA LEU A 47 12.49 -0.65 2.52
C LEU A 47 11.77 -0.66 1.16
N LEU A 48 11.17 0.46 0.77
CA LEU A 48 10.49 0.61 -0.50
C LEU A 48 11.47 0.40 -1.67
N ASP A 49 12.65 0.98 -1.64
CA ASP A 49 13.64 0.83 -2.71
C ASP A 49 14.13 -0.60 -2.87
N LEU A 50 14.28 -1.34 -1.76
CA LEU A 50 14.57 -2.78 -1.80
C LEU A 50 13.41 -3.58 -2.42
N LEU A 51 12.17 -3.23 -2.08
CA LEU A 51 10.98 -3.97 -2.54
C LEU A 51 10.54 -3.61 -3.95
N ARG A 52 10.81 -2.39 -4.43
CA ARG A 52 10.40 -1.88 -5.76
C ARG A 52 10.57 -2.91 -6.89
N PRO A 53 11.73 -3.58 -7.08
CA PRO A 53 11.88 -4.56 -8.15
C PRO A 53 10.98 -5.80 -8.02
N HIS A 54 10.49 -6.11 -6.80
CA HIS A 54 9.69 -7.31 -6.52
C HIS A 54 8.18 -7.05 -6.55
N ILE A 55 7.74 -5.83 -6.20
CA ILE A 55 6.31 -5.53 -6.04
C ILE A 55 5.74 -4.55 -7.09
N THR A 56 6.60 -3.95 -7.93
CA THR A 56 6.14 -3.13 -9.05
C THR A 56 5.42 -3.99 -10.09
N LYS A 57 4.27 -3.51 -10.56
CA LYS A 57 3.50 -4.15 -11.64
C LYS A 57 3.40 -3.20 -12.83
N GLN A 58 3.24 -3.77 -14.02
CA GLN A 58 3.07 -2.99 -15.24
C GLN A 58 1.63 -2.50 -15.39
N ASP A 59 1.49 -1.30 -15.95
CA ASP A 59 0.20 -0.79 -16.38
C ASP A 59 -0.40 -1.66 -17.48
N THR A 60 -1.72 -1.79 -17.47
CA THR A 60 -2.47 -2.43 -18.55
C THR A 60 -3.29 -1.39 -19.30
N VAL A 61 -3.67 -1.70 -20.55
CA VAL A 61 -4.53 -0.82 -21.38
C VAL A 61 -5.81 -0.39 -20.66
N MET A 62 -6.35 -1.24 -19.77
CA MET A 62 -7.62 -0.99 -19.10
C MET A 62 -7.48 -0.41 -17.68
N ARG A 63 -6.31 -0.55 -17.04
CA ARG A 63 -6.11 -0.14 -15.64
C ARG A 63 -4.64 0.12 -15.35
N GLN A 64 -4.38 1.27 -14.73
CA GLN A 64 -3.08 1.56 -14.13
C GLN A 64 -2.82 0.64 -12.95
N ALA A 65 -1.58 0.15 -12.87
CA ALA A 65 -1.10 -0.61 -11.74
C ALA A 65 -1.14 0.23 -10.47
N ILE A 66 -1.28 -0.45 -9.33
CA ILE A 66 -1.12 0.19 -8.03
C ILE A 66 0.40 0.33 -7.79
N PRO A 67 0.92 1.56 -7.60
CA PRO A 67 2.34 1.82 -7.36
C PRO A 67 2.90 1.00 -6.19
N ALA A 68 4.19 0.68 -6.26
CA ALA A 68 4.90 -0.05 -5.20
C ALA A 68 4.75 0.60 -3.83
N GLU A 69 4.76 1.94 -3.78
CA GLU A 69 4.55 2.73 -2.57
C GLU A 69 3.16 2.49 -1.95
N GLU A 70 2.09 2.64 -2.72
CA GLU A 70 0.71 2.37 -2.29
C GLU A 70 0.55 0.92 -1.79
N ARG A 71 1.20 -0.04 -2.47
CA ARG A 71 1.19 -1.46 -2.08
C ARG A 71 1.87 -1.68 -0.73
N LEU A 72 3.04 -1.08 -0.51
CA LEU A 72 3.77 -1.17 0.74
C LEU A 72 3.00 -0.49 1.88
N ILE A 73 2.47 0.71 1.67
CA ILE A 73 1.68 1.43 2.67
C ILE A 73 0.44 0.62 3.08
N ALA A 74 -0.31 0.06 2.13
CA ALA A 74 -1.47 -0.78 2.42
C ALA A 74 -1.07 -2.00 3.27
N THR A 75 0.06 -2.62 2.95
CA THR A 75 0.60 -3.79 3.68
C THR A 75 1.02 -3.42 5.09
N LEU A 76 1.81 -2.35 5.27
CA LEU A 76 2.20 -1.86 6.60
C LEU A 76 0.99 -1.47 7.43
N ARG A 77 0.00 -0.81 6.84
CA ARG A 77 -1.23 -0.45 7.54
C ARG A 77 -2.01 -1.68 8.01
N PHE A 78 -2.08 -2.72 7.18
CA PHE A 78 -2.66 -4.01 7.57
C PHE A 78 -1.90 -4.63 8.74
N LEU A 79 -0.57 -4.76 8.65
CA LEU A 79 0.27 -5.34 9.69
C LEU A 79 0.20 -4.55 11.01
N ALA A 80 0.14 -3.23 10.94
CA ALA A 80 0.09 -2.34 12.09
C ALA A 80 -1.26 -2.34 12.83
N THR A 81 -2.36 -2.70 12.16
CA THR A 81 -3.72 -2.53 12.70
C THR A 81 -4.55 -3.80 12.76
N GLY A 82 -4.17 -4.86 12.04
CA GLY A 82 -4.90 -6.13 12.00
C GLY A 82 -6.29 -6.05 11.38
N ARG A 83 -6.61 -4.97 10.66
CA ARG A 83 -7.94 -4.76 10.08
C ARG A 83 -8.25 -5.73 8.94
N SER A 84 -9.53 -5.99 8.73
CA SER A 84 -9.97 -6.76 7.56
C SER A 84 -9.75 -5.99 6.25
N TYR A 85 -9.64 -6.71 5.13
CA TYR A 85 -9.56 -6.09 3.80
C TYR A 85 -10.81 -5.29 3.44
N GLU A 86 -11.97 -5.69 3.99
CA GLU A 86 -13.24 -5.01 3.80
C GLU A 86 -13.31 -3.64 4.49
N ASP A 87 -12.60 -3.46 5.60
CA ASP A 87 -12.42 -2.14 6.23
C ASP A 87 -11.32 -1.34 5.52
N LEU A 88 -10.16 -1.98 5.29
CA LEU A 88 -8.98 -1.31 4.76
C LEU A 88 -9.22 -0.67 3.39
N LYS A 89 -10.07 -1.27 2.56
CA LYS A 89 -10.43 -0.75 1.21
C LYS A 89 -10.92 0.69 1.22
N PHE A 90 -11.60 1.12 2.29
CA PHE A 90 -12.16 2.47 2.37
C PHE A 90 -11.08 3.51 2.59
N SER A 91 -10.06 3.17 3.38
CA SER A 91 -8.92 4.07 3.62
C SER A 91 -7.92 4.09 2.47
N THR A 92 -7.67 2.94 1.82
CA THR A 92 -6.67 2.84 0.74
C THR A 92 -7.23 3.21 -0.62
N GLY A 93 -8.55 3.11 -0.82
CA GLY A 93 -9.14 3.20 -2.16
C GLY A 93 -8.87 1.98 -3.05
N ILE A 94 -8.38 0.87 -2.47
CA ILE A 94 -8.06 -0.39 -3.17
C ILE A 94 -9.11 -1.43 -2.80
N SER A 95 -9.68 -2.17 -3.76
CA SER A 95 -10.70 -3.18 -3.45
C SER A 95 -10.16 -4.28 -2.55
N ALA A 96 -11.03 -4.85 -1.70
CA ALA A 96 -10.66 -5.94 -0.79
C ALA A 96 -10.05 -7.15 -1.52
N GLN A 97 -10.56 -7.47 -2.71
CA GLN A 97 -10.00 -8.52 -3.56
C GLN A 97 -8.56 -8.22 -3.98
N THR A 98 -8.27 -6.99 -4.42
CA THR A 98 -6.91 -6.58 -4.80
C THR A 98 -5.99 -6.45 -3.59
N LEU A 99 -6.50 -6.02 -2.42
CA LEU A 99 -5.75 -6.07 -1.16
C LEU A 99 -5.36 -7.51 -0.78
N GLY A 100 -6.26 -8.46 -0.99
CA GLY A 100 -6.01 -9.88 -0.75
C GLY A 100 -4.91 -10.50 -1.62
N SER A 101 -4.56 -9.88 -2.76
CA SER A 101 -3.37 -10.28 -3.54
C SER A 101 -2.15 -9.44 -3.17
N ILE A 102 -2.30 -8.12 -3.01
CA ILE A 102 -1.20 -7.19 -2.72
C ILE A 102 -0.53 -7.53 -1.39
N ILE A 103 -1.31 -7.72 -0.33
CA ILE A 103 -0.77 -7.84 1.03
C ILE A 103 0.08 -9.10 1.15
N PRO A 104 -0.39 -10.32 0.78
CA PRO A 104 0.45 -11.51 0.82
C PRO A 104 1.68 -11.43 -0.09
N GLU A 105 1.55 -10.91 -1.32
CA GLU A 105 2.68 -10.72 -2.24
C GLU A 105 3.76 -9.82 -1.62
N THR A 106 3.33 -8.73 -0.99
CA THR A 106 4.25 -7.76 -0.38
C THR A 106 4.88 -8.31 0.91
N CYS A 107 4.11 -9.01 1.75
CA CYS A 107 4.64 -9.71 2.93
C CYS A 107 5.70 -10.75 2.54
N LYS A 108 5.45 -11.53 1.49
CA LYS A 108 6.41 -12.50 0.97
C LYS A 108 7.70 -11.81 0.52
N ALA A 109 7.59 -10.73 -0.27
CA ALA A 109 8.76 -9.97 -0.71
C ALA A 109 9.55 -9.37 0.47
N ILE A 110 8.86 -8.85 1.51
CA ILE A 110 9.50 -8.37 2.74
C ILE A 110 10.28 -9.49 3.41
N TYR A 111 9.67 -10.66 3.58
CA TYR A 111 10.33 -11.81 4.19
C TYR A 111 11.56 -12.24 3.39
N GLU A 112 11.41 -12.40 2.07
CA GLU A 112 12.49 -12.86 1.18
C GLU A 112 13.71 -11.94 1.20
N ILE A 113 13.51 -10.63 1.27
CA ILE A 113 14.59 -9.63 1.28
C ILE A 113 15.24 -9.51 2.67
N LEU A 114 14.45 -9.53 3.73
CA LEU A 114 14.94 -9.24 5.08
C LEU A 114 15.47 -10.48 5.81
N GLN A 115 15.03 -11.69 5.44
CA GLN A 115 15.45 -12.93 6.12
C GLN A 115 16.98 -13.09 6.13
N ASP A 116 17.64 -12.86 4.99
CA ASP A 116 19.08 -13.08 4.84
C ASP A 116 19.90 -12.08 5.68
N THR A 117 19.34 -10.90 5.91
CA THR A 117 20.02 -9.82 6.63
C THR A 117 19.80 -9.91 8.14
N TYR A 118 18.60 -10.31 8.57
CA TYR A 118 18.16 -10.12 9.97
C TYR A 118 17.67 -11.38 10.69
N MET A 119 17.38 -12.48 9.99
CA MET A 119 16.82 -13.70 10.59
C MET A 119 17.82 -14.88 10.53
N LYS A 120 18.99 -14.68 11.15
CA LYS A 120 19.99 -15.75 11.35
C LYS A 120 19.64 -16.65 12.52
#